data_AF-A0A8C6VFP4-F1
#
_entry.id   AF-A0A8C6VFP4-F1
#
_cell.length_a   1.000
_cell.length_b   1.000
_cell.length_c   1.000
_cell.angle_alpha   90.00
_cell.angle_beta   90.00
_cell.angle_gamma   90.00
#
_symmetry.space_group_name_H-M   'P 1'
#
loop_
_entity.id
_entity.type
_entity.pdbx_description
1 polymer ?
#
loop_
_entity_poly.entity_id
_entity_poly.type
_entity_poly.pdbx_seq_one_letter_code
_entity_poly.pdbx_strand_id
1 'polypeptide(L)'
;LRPKKQTRKGKPLLKSCPQKCGRYDPTWESLDSRPLPPWFDEAKFGIFIHWGVFSVPSFGSEWFWWYWQAEKKEPYVTFMRKNYQPGFTYEDFAPMFTAELFDANHWADILSASGAKYVVLTSKHHEGFTLWGSKYSWAWNSVDVGPKRDLVEEIATSIRNRTRLRFGLYHSLFEWFNPLFRDDYASKFKKQQFPKVKTLPELYEIVNRYQPEILWSDGDGNAPDTYWNSTGFLAWLYNESPVQKTVVTNDRWGTGTICKHGGFFTCWEDCMTIDKKSWGYRRDAQLSDYLTVEELIQQLVETVACGGNLLVNIGPTHDGRIPIVFEERLKQMGTWLALNGEAIFSTTPWRAQNDSITSGVWYTFKPKENILYAIFLKWPSSGTLSLGEPKAVLGKTKVKLIGYEESLPWISMGEKGMMVAAPLLPFNKYPCQWAWTLQLTNVQ
;
A
#
# COMPACT_ATOMS: atom_id res chain seq x y z
N LEU A 1 5.15 13.67 4.65
CA LEU A 1 5.54 13.85 3.22
C LEU A 1 4.28 13.70 2.34
N ARG A 2 3.61 14.80 1.97
CA ARG A 2 2.54 14.74 0.95
C ARG A 2 3.18 14.95 -0.43
N PRO A 3 3.10 14.01 -1.38
CA PRO A 3 3.54 14.29 -2.74
C PRO A 3 2.56 15.31 -3.35
N LYS A 4 3.10 16.35 -3.98
CA LYS A 4 2.30 17.22 -4.87
C LYS A 4 1.73 16.34 -5.99
N LYS A 5 0.43 16.43 -6.27
CA LYS A 5 -0.23 15.78 -7.41
C LYS A 5 0.46 16.26 -8.71
N GLN A 6 1.43 15.50 -9.20
CA GLN A 6 1.91 15.63 -10.57
C GLN A 6 0.86 15.01 -11.49
N THR A 7 0.62 15.66 -12.62
CA THR A 7 -0.24 15.15 -13.69
C THR A 7 0.32 13.82 -14.20
N ARG A 8 -0.38 12.73 -13.88
CA ARG A 8 -0.02 11.34 -14.23
C ARG A 8 -0.09 11.17 -15.76
N LYS A 9 1.03 11.34 -16.48
CA LYS A 9 1.15 10.91 -17.89
C LYS A 9 1.40 9.40 -17.92
N GLY A 10 0.61 8.64 -18.68
CA GLY A 10 0.64 7.16 -18.67
C GLY A 10 2.03 6.53 -18.76
N LYS A 11 2.21 5.39 -18.06
CA LYS A 11 3.44 4.57 -18.08
C LYS A 11 3.88 4.28 -19.53
N PRO A 12 5.19 4.35 -19.85
CA PRO A 12 5.72 3.68 -21.03
C PRO A 12 5.44 2.17 -20.89
N LEU A 13 4.89 1.55 -21.94
CA LEU A 13 4.71 0.11 -22.02
C LEU A 13 6.09 -0.58 -21.96
N LEU A 14 6.44 -1.13 -20.79
CA LEU A 14 7.60 -2.00 -20.65
C LEU A 14 7.32 -3.27 -21.46
N LYS A 15 8.06 -3.43 -22.58
CA LYS A 15 8.00 -4.63 -23.42
C LYS A 15 8.41 -5.84 -22.58
N SER A 16 7.56 -6.86 -22.55
CA SER A 16 7.92 -8.17 -21.99
C SER A 16 9.07 -8.78 -22.79
N CYS A 17 10.27 -8.80 -22.23
CA CYS A 17 11.41 -9.49 -22.82
C CYS A 17 11.36 -10.98 -22.42
N PRO A 18 11.59 -11.93 -23.34
CA PRO A 18 11.61 -13.34 -23.00
C PRO A 18 12.81 -13.65 -22.08
N GLN A 19 12.49 -14.36 -21.01
CA GLN A 19 13.35 -15.03 -20.03
C GLN A 19 14.74 -15.42 -20.57
N LYS A 20 15.74 -14.56 -20.35
CA LYS A 20 17.11 -15.02 -20.09
C LYS A 20 17.44 -14.62 -18.66
N CYS A 21 17.33 -15.59 -17.76
CA CYS A 21 17.74 -15.49 -16.35
C CYS A 21 19.27 -15.35 -16.30
N GLY A 22 19.78 -14.16 -16.60
CA GLY A 22 21.14 -13.76 -16.23
C GLY A 22 21.17 -13.45 -14.73
N ARG A 23 22.33 -13.63 -14.11
CA ARG A 23 22.59 -13.10 -12.77
C ARG A 23 22.50 -11.57 -12.82
N TYR A 24 21.84 -10.95 -11.85
CA TYR A 24 21.78 -9.49 -11.73
C TYR A 24 23.05 -8.97 -11.07
N ASP A 25 23.82 -8.14 -11.78
CA ASP A 25 24.93 -7.39 -11.21
C ASP A 25 24.45 -6.28 -10.26
N PRO A 26 25.27 -5.86 -9.28
CA PRO A 26 24.93 -4.82 -8.31
C PRO A 26 25.04 -3.40 -8.89
N THR A 27 24.38 -3.17 -10.02
CA THR A 27 24.25 -1.88 -10.71
C THR A 27 22.79 -1.58 -11.00
N TRP A 28 22.39 -0.31 -10.98
CA TRP A 28 21.00 0.06 -11.27
C TRP A 28 20.54 -0.36 -12.66
N GLU A 29 21.40 -0.25 -13.68
CA GLU A 29 21.11 -0.72 -15.04
C GLU A 29 20.72 -2.20 -15.08
N SER A 30 21.46 -3.05 -14.37
CA SER A 30 21.17 -4.48 -14.26
C SER A 30 19.88 -4.72 -13.45
N LEU A 31 19.76 -4.10 -12.28
CA LEU A 31 18.64 -4.33 -11.37
C LEU A 31 17.30 -3.84 -11.93
N ASP A 32 17.28 -2.67 -12.57
CA ASP A 32 16.08 -2.09 -13.18
C ASP A 32 15.65 -2.83 -14.45
N SER A 33 16.53 -3.68 -15.02
CA SER A 33 16.17 -4.58 -16.12
C SER A 33 15.33 -5.78 -15.67
N ARG A 34 15.25 -6.05 -14.35
CA ARG A 34 14.46 -7.16 -13.81
C ARG A 34 12.98 -6.93 -14.10
N PRO A 35 12.29 -7.86 -14.78
CA PRO A 35 10.87 -7.72 -15.02
C PRO A 35 10.10 -7.78 -13.69
N LEU A 36 9.12 -6.88 -13.55
CA LEU A 36 8.19 -6.91 -12.42
C LEU A 36 7.42 -8.26 -12.43
N PRO A 37 7.44 -9.03 -11.32
CA PRO A 37 6.61 -10.21 -11.16
C PRO A 37 5.13 -9.93 -11.50
N PRO A 38 4.49 -10.70 -12.42
CA PRO A 38 3.14 -10.38 -12.92
C PRO A 38 2.09 -10.23 -11.82
N TRP A 39 2.22 -11.02 -10.75
CA TRP A 39 1.26 -10.99 -9.65
C TRP A 39 1.11 -9.60 -9.04
N PHE A 40 2.17 -8.78 -8.99
CA PHE A 40 2.12 -7.47 -8.36
C PHE A 40 1.33 -6.49 -9.22
N ASP A 41 1.54 -6.51 -10.54
CA ASP A 41 0.71 -5.71 -11.44
C ASP A 41 -0.73 -6.23 -11.47
N GLU A 42 -0.98 -7.53 -11.33
CA GLU A 42 -2.34 -8.08 -11.27
C GLU A 42 -3.08 -7.77 -9.96
N ALA A 43 -2.33 -7.51 -8.87
CA ALA A 43 -2.84 -7.38 -7.51
C ALA A 43 -3.67 -6.12 -7.27
N LYS A 44 -3.25 -4.96 -7.81
CA LYS A 44 -3.89 -3.62 -7.74
C LYS A 44 -4.18 -3.01 -6.37
N PHE A 45 -4.41 -3.81 -5.33
CA PHE A 45 -4.82 -3.35 -4.01
C PHE A 45 -4.12 -4.14 -2.90
N GLY A 46 -3.49 -3.41 -1.99
CA GLY A 46 -2.84 -3.95 -0.79
C GLY A 46 -3.15 -3.13 0.45
N ILE A 47 -2.86 -3.72 1.62
CA ILE A 47 -3.00 -3.06 2.93
C ILE A 47 -1.63 -2.81 3.55
N PHE A 48 -1.41 -1.60 4.03
CA PHE A 48 -0.26 -1.24 4.83
C PHE A 48 -0.65 -1.21 6.31
N ILE A 49 0.26 -1.58 7.20
CA ILE A 49 0.04 -1.55 8.63
C ILE A 49 1.22 -0.84 9.30
N HIS A 50 0.98 0.34 9.86
CA HIS A 50 1.93 1.04 10.73
C HIS A 50 1.59 0.78 12.19
N TRP A 51 2.39 -0.09 12.81
CA TRP A 51 2.22 -0.52 14.19
C TRP A 51 3.58 -0.65 14.87
N GLY A 52 3.70 -0.13 16.08
CA GLY A 52 4.96 -0.05 16.82
C GLY A 52 4.80 0.68 18.14
N VAL A 53 5.93 1.04 18.76
CA VAL A 53 5.93 1.71 20.07
C VAL A 53 5.27 3.08 19.99
N PHE A 54 5.35 3.76 18.84
CA PHE A 54 4.60 4.99 18.57
C PHE A 54 3.07 4.86 18.73
N SER A 55 2.51 3.65 18.67
CA SER A 55 1.07 3.42 18.94
C SER A 55 0.71 3.57 20.42
N VAL A 56 1.66 3.48 21.35
CA VAL A 56 1.42 3.61 22.80
C VAL A 56 0.94 5.01 23.20
N PRO A 57 1.65 6.10 22.88
CA PRO A 57 1.14 7.44 23.19
C PRO A 57 -0.16 7.74 22.45
N SER A 58 -0.42 7.06 21.32
CA SER A 58 -1.66 7.17 20.54
C SER A 58 -2.01 8.63 20.20
N PHE A 59 -1.02 9.46 19.84
CA PHE A 59 -1.22 10.90 19.70
C PHE A 59 -0.51 11.45 18.46
N GLY A 60 -1.25 12.14 17.60
CA GLY A 60 -0.71 12.89 16.48
C GLY A 60 -0.22 12.01 15.33
N SER A 61 0.91 11.32 15.47
CA SER A 61 1.53 10.55 14.38
C SER A 61 2.56 9.52 14.86
N GLU A 62 2.85 8.53 14.02
CA GLU A 62 3.99 7.62 14.10
C GLU A 62 5.36 8.33 14.15
N TRP A 63 5.39 9.62 13.82
CA TRP A 63 6.52 10.54 14.03
C TRP A 63 6.59 11.11 15.45
N PHE A 64 5.89 10.52 16.42
CA PHE A 64 5.76 11.03 17.78
C PHE A 64 7.09 11.43 18.41
N TRP A 65 8.09 10.53 18.38
CA TRP A 65 9.42 10.80 18.92
C TRP A 65 10.06 12.03 18.28
N TRP A 66 10.03 12.11 16.95
CA TRP A 66 10.65 13.23 16.23
C TRP A 66 9.98 14.56 16.59
N TYR A 67 8.65 14.59 16.63
CA TYR A 67 7.91 15.80 16.98
C TYR A 67 8.04 16.19 18.44
N TRP A 68 8.21 15.23 19.34
CA TRP A 68 8.41 15.48 20.76
C TRP A 68 9.85 15.88 21.10
N GLN A 69 10.85 15.10 20.67
CA GLN A 69 12.24 15.22 21.11
C GLN A 69 13.10 16.05 20.16
N ALA A 70 13.00 15.82 18.84
CA ALA A 70 13.84 16.49 17.86
C ALA A 70 13.33 17.90 17.53
N GLU A 71 12.07 18.03 17.12
CA GLU A 71 11.47 19.33 16.75
C GLU A 71 10.87 20.09 17.93
N LYS A 72 10.59 19.40 19.05
CA LYS A 72 9.97 19.97 20.25
C LYS A 72 8.68 20.76 19.95
N LYS A 73 7.80 20.18 19.12
CA LYS A 73 6.50 20.77 18.80
C LYS A 73 5.64 20.86 20.06
N GLU A 74 5.16 22.07 20.36
CA GLU A 74 4.41 22.38 21.58
C GLU A 74 3.24 21.41 21.90
N PRO A 75 2.39 20.97 20.95
CA PRO A 75 1.34 20.01 21.24
C PRO A 75 1.85 18.68 21.82
N TYR A 76 2.99 18.17 21.31
CA TYR A 76 3.59 16.92 21.74
C TYR A 76 4.30 17.07 23.09
N VAL A 77 5.03 18.18 23.29
CA VAL A 77 5.67 18.49 24.57
C VAL A 77 4.64 18.68 25.68
N THR A 78 3.56 19.40 25.40
CA THR A 78 2.45 19.60 26.35
C THR A 78 1.71 18.30 26.64
N PHE A 79 1.46 17.47 25.62
CA PHE A 79 0.90 16.14 25.81
C PHE A 79 1.77 15.30 26.76
N MET A 80 3.09 15.28 26.55
CA MET A 80 3.99 14.52 27.41
C MET A 80 4.00 15.05 28.84
N ARG A 81 4.10 16.37 29.04
CA ARG A 81 4.06 17.01 30.37
C ARG A 81 2.77 16.72 31.15
N LYS A 82 1.64 16.62 30.44
CA LYS A 82 0.32 16.41 31.06
C LYS A 82 0.04 14.95 31.41
N ASN A 83 0.57 14.00 30.64
CA ASN A 83 0.17 12.59 30.73
C ASN A 83 1.25 11.67 31.31
N TYR A 84 2.51 12.11 31.38
CA TYR A 84 3.63 11.29 31.84
C TYR A 84 4.47 12.04 32.88
N GLN A 85 5.10 11.28 33.77
CA GLN A 85 5.91 11.84 34.84
C GLN A 85 7.14 12.58 34.29
N PRO A 86 7.67 13.59 35.02
CA PRO A 86 8.95 14.20 34.67
C PRO A 86 10.06 13.15 34.53
N GLY A 87 10.87 13.26 33.47
CA GLY A 87 11.96 12.32 33.18
C GLY A 87 11.57 11.11 32.33
N PHE A 88 10.29 10.94 31.97
CA PHE A 88 9.85 9.87 31.06
C PHE A 88 10.57 10.00 29.70
N THR A 89 11.17 8.90 29.24
CA THR A 89 11.87 8.78 27.96
C THR A 89 10.97 8.10 26.92
N TYR A 90 11.44 7.97 25.68
CA TYR A 90 10.64 7.25 24.68
C TYR A 90 10.72 5.74 24.87
N GLU A 91 11.86 5.28 25.36
CA GLU A 91 12.14 3.89 25.66
C GLU A 91 11.20 3.34 26.74
N ASP A 92 10.74 4.20 27.65
CA ASP A 92 9.74 3.87 28.67
C ASP A 92 8.38 3.45 28.06
N PHE A 93 8.11 3.76 26.79
CA PHE A 93 6.92 3.26 26.09
C PHE A 93 7.02 1.79 25.65
N ALA A 94 8.21 1.24 25.45
CA ALA A 94 8.37 -0.12 24.96
C ALA A 94 7.67 -1.19 25.82
N PRO A 95 7.78 -1.19 27.18
CA PRO A 95 7.03 -2.15 27.99
C PRO A 95 5.51 -1.95 27.96
N MET A 96 5.03 -0.77 27.57
CA MET A 96 3.60 -0.44 27.45
C MET A 96 3.00 -0.86 26.10
N PHE A 97 3.83 -1.20 25.12
CA PHE A 97 3.40 -1.83 23.88
C PHE A 97 3.11 -3.31 24.14
N THR A 98 1.90 -3.62 24.63
CA THR A 98 1.58 -4.95 25.18
C THR A 98 1.10 -5.94 24.13
N ALA A 99 0.44 -5.48 23.06
CA ALA A 99 -0.24 -6.36 22.09
C ALA A 99 -1.15 -7.42 22.76
N GLU A 100 -1.76 -7.11 23.90
CA GLU A 100 -2.49 -8.08 24.73
C GLU A 100 -3.78 -8.61 24.08
N LEU A 101 -4.39 -7.82 23.19
CA LEU A 101 -5.56 -8.16 22.39
C LEU A 101 -5.20 -8.48 20.94
N PHE A 102 -3.90 -8.60 20.62
CA PHE A 102 -3.45 -8.98 19.28
C PHE A 102 -3.73 -10.46 19.01
N ASP A 103 -4.54 -10.71 17.98
CA ASP A 103 -4.80 -12.03 17.39
C ASP A 103 -4.47 -12.00 15.88
N ALA A 104 -3.42 -12.72 15.50
CA ALA A 104 -2.96 -12.82 14.13
C ALA A 104 -3.99 -13.46 13.18
N ASN A 105 -4.81 -14.39 13.67
CA ASN A 105 -5.87 -15.02 12.86
C ASN A 105 -6.99 -14.02 12.60
N HIS A 106 -7.39 -13.27 13.62
CA HIS A 106 -8.40 -12.23 13.47
C HIS A 106 -7.95 -11.13 12.49
N TRP A 107 -6.70 -10.68 12.58
CA TRP A 107 -6.13 -9.74 11.61
C TRP A 107 -6.15 -10.31 10.20
N ALA A 108 -5.72 -11.57 10.00
CA ALA A 108 -5.73 -12.20 8.69
C ALA A 108 -7.14 -12.29 8.10
N ASP A 109 -8.15 -12.57 8.92
CA ASP A 109 -9.55 -12.62 8.50
C ASP A 109 -10.05 -11.23 8.05
N ILE A 110 -9.76 -10.17 8.81
CA ILE A 110 -10.09 -8.77 8.46
C ILE A 110 -9.39 -8.36 7.15
N LEU A 111 -8.09 -8.62 7.05
CA LEU A 111 -7.28 -8.26 5.89
C LEU A 111 -7.75 -9.00 4.63
N SER A 112 -8.07 -10.30 4.75
CA SER A 112 -8.61 -11.08 3.64
C SER A 112 -10.01 -10.59 3.23
N ALA A 113 -10.86 -10.25 4.21
CA ALA A 113 -12.19 -9.72 3.97
C ALA A 113 -12.17 -8.36 3.27
N SER A 114 -11.04 -7.63 3.27
CA SER A 114 -10.90 -6.36 2.55
C SER A 114 -10.84 -6.49 1.03
N GLY A 115 -10.60 -7.70 0.50
CA GLY A 115 -10.40 -7.95 -0.92
C GLY A 115 -8.98 -7.66 -1.44
N ALA A 116 -8.09 -7.15 -0.58
CA ALA A 116 -6.67 -6.95 -0.89
C ALA A 116 -6.00 -8.23 -1.40
N LYS A 117 -4.87 -8.07 -2.09
CA LYS A 117 -4.04 -9.18 -2.61
C LYS A 117 -2.68 -9.27 -1.93
N TYR A 118 -2.29 -8.24 -1.20
CA TYR A 118 -1.07 -8.24 -0.40
C TYR A 118 -1.22 -7.38 0.86
N VAL A 119 -0.38 -7.66 1.84
CA VAL A 119 -0.25 -6.87 3.07
C VAL A 119 1.22 -6.50 3.28
N VAL A 120 1.49 -5.30 3.78
CA VAL A 120 2.82 -4.82 4.16
C VAL A 120 2.77 -4.39 5.62
N LEU A 121 3.51 -5.09 6.49
CA LEU A 121 3.62 -4.75 7.91
C LEU A 121 4.91 -3.95 8.17
N THR A 122 4.85 -2.91 8.98
CA THR A 122 6.07 -2.26 9.50
C THR A 122 6.86 -3.23 10.39
N SER A 123 7.89 -3.87 9.83
CA SER A 123 8.81 -4.69 10.61
C SER A 123 9.61 -3.83 11.60
N LYS A 124 10.04 -2.65 11.13
CA LYS A 124 10.76 -1.62 11.87
C LYS A 124 10.46 -0.24 11.27
N HIS A 125 10.06 0.72 12.09
CA HIS A 125 9.91 2.13 11.70
C HIS A 125 11.13 2.96 12.12
N HIS A 126 11.11 4.28 11.90
CA HIS A 126 12.25 5.18 12.15
C HIS A 126 12.72 5.25 13.62
N GLU A 127 11.90 4.79 14.56
CA GLU A 127 12.28 4.65 15.97
C GLU A 127 13.16 3.42 16.27
N GLY A 128 13.38 2.55 15.28
CA GLY A 128 14.27 1.41 15.38
C GLY A 128 13.73 0.20 16.14
N PHE A 129 12.51 0.27 16.67
CA PHE A 129 11.90 -0.87 17.37
C PHE A 129 11.49 -1.95 16.37
N THR A 130 11.98 -3.18 16.56
CA THR A 130 11.63 -4.30 15.66
C THR A 130 10.47 -5.11 16.21
N LEU A 131 9.50 -5.43 15.36
CA LEU A 131 8.35 -6.29 15.69
C LEU A 131 8.70 -7.80 15.71
N TRP A 132 9.99 -8.12 15.67
CA TRP A 132 10.54 -9.45 15.84
C TRP A 132 11.79 -9.40 16.71
N GLY A 133 12.19 -10.55 17.26
CA GLY A 133 13.44 -10.70 18.01
C GLY A 133 14.66 -10.61 17.09
N SER A 134 15.06 -9.37 16.73
CA SER A 134 16.23 -9.10 15.90
C SER A 134 17.52 -9.33 16.68
N LYS A 135 18.46 -10.07 16.10
CA LYS A 135 19.81 -10.26 16.66
C LYS A 135 20.61 -8.94 16.73
N TYR A 136 20.13 -7.91 16.04
CA TYR A 136 20.79 -6.62 15.90
C TYR A 136 20.04 -5.50 16.65
N SER A 137 18.89 -5.79 17.28
CA SER A 137 18.09 -4.85 18.12
C SER A 137 18.00 -5.29 19.58
N TRP A 138 19.14 -5.51 20.23
CA TRP A 138 19.15 -5.99 21.61
C TRP A 138 18.30 -5.11 22.54
N ALA A 139 17.37 -5.72 23.27
CA ALA A 139 16.46 -5.05 24.22
C ALA A 139 15.55 -3.95 23.63
N TRP A 140 15.50 -3.81 22.31
CA TRP A 140 14.65 -2.84 21.60
C TRP A 140 13.81 -3.54 20.53
N ASN A 141 13.08 -4.57 20.95
CA ASN A 141 12.23 -5.39 20.09
C ASN A 141 11.08 -6.07 20.83
N SER A 142 10.05 -6.54 20.10
CA SER A 142 8.83 -7.11 20.69
C SER A 142 9.02 -8.43 21.45
N VAL A 143 10.12 -9.16 21.24
CA VAL A 143 10.43 -10.40 21.96
C VAL A 143 11.12 -10.10 23.29
N ASP A 144 12.03 -9.14 23.31
CA ASP A 144 12.80 -8.75 24.49
C ASP A 144 12.02 -7.82 25.42
N VAL A 145 11.07 -7.02 24.94
CA VAL A 145 10.29 -6.05 25.75
C VAL A 145 8.87 -5.89 25.20
N GLY A 146 7.92 -5.56 26.08
CA GLY A 146 6.51 -5.42 25.74
C GLY A 146 5.85 -6.80 25.53
N PRO A 147 5.45 -7.19 24.30
CA PRO A 147 4.59 -8.36 24.07
C PRO A 147 5.21 -9.72 24.37
N LYS A 148 6.55 -9.81 24.38
CA LYS A 148 7.32 -11.07 24.46
C LYS A 148 6.97 -12.06 23.33
N ARG A 149 6.72 -11.51 22.13
CA ARG A 149 6.18 -12.23 20.97
C ARG A 149 6.88 -11.80 19.68
N ASP A 150 7.05 -12.75 18.77
CA ASP A 150 7.53 -12.49 17.41
C ASP A 150 6.32 -12.15 16.53
N LEU A 151 5.94 -10.87 16.53
CA LEU A 151 4.70 -10.41 15.90
C LEU A 151 4.75 -10.54 14.37
N VAL A 152 5.95 -10.45 13.78
CA VAL A 152 6.14 -10.66 12.34
C VAL A 152 5.87 -12.12 11.98
N GLU A 153 6.44 -13.07 12.71
CA GLU A 153 6.24 -14.51 12.46
C GLU A 153 4.76 -14.91 12.59
N GLU A 154 4.09 -14.43 13.65
CA GLU A 154 2.69 -14.77 13.92
C GLU A 154 1.75 -14.28 12.80
N ILE A 155 1.92 -13.03 12.34
CA ILE A 155 1.10 -12.49 11.23
C ILE A 155 1.46 -13.19 9.92
N ALA A 156 2.74 -13.38 9.62
CA ALA A 156 3.18 -14.03 8.40
C ALA A 156 2.63 -15.46 8.28
N THR A 157 2.69 -16.22 9.37
CA THR A 157 2.16 -17.58 9.46
C THR A 157 0.64 -17.59 9.28
N SER A 158 -0.09 -16.72 9.98
CA SER A 158 -1.54 -16.62 9.87
C SER A 158 -2.00 -16.27 8.45
N ILE A 159 -1.37 -15.27 7.83
CA ILE A 159 -1.66 -14.83 6.46
C ILE A 159 -1.47 -15.98 5.47
N ARG A 160 -0.35 -16.70 5.55
CA ARG A 160 -0.04 -17.83 4.66
C ARG A 160 -0.98 -19.01 4.83
N ASN A 161 -1.37 -19.32 6.06
CA ASN A 161 -2.19 -20.49 6.36
C ASN A 161 -3.68 -20.28 6.09
N ARG A 162 -4.18 -19.04 6.20
CA ARG A 162 -5.62 -18.75 6.20
C ARG A 162 -6.11 -18.01 4.97
N THR A 163 -5.21 -17.34 4.24
CA THR A 163 -5.60 -16.39 3.20
C THR A 163 -4.87 -16.66 1.89
N ARG A 164 -5.24 -15.90 0.85
CA ARG A 164 -4.50 -15.85 -0.42
C ARG A 164 -3.67 -14.56 -0.54
N LEU A 165 -3.52 -13.80 0.54
CA LEU A 165 -2.75 -12.57 0.56
C LEU A 165 -1.26 -12.92 0.46
N ARG A 166 -0.54 -12.13 -0.32
CA ARG A 166 0.93 -12.13 -0.26
C ARG A 166 1.40 -11.30 0.92
N PHE A 167 2.38 -11.82 1.64
CA PHE A 167 2.93 -11.17 2.82
C PHE A 167 4.15 -10.33 2.46
N GLY A 168 4.18 -9.10 2.95
CA GLY A 168 5.23 -8.13 2.73
C GLY A 168 5.66 -7.45 4.01
N LEU A 169 6.86 -6.90 3.99
CA LEU A 169 7.43 -6.15 5.11
C LEU A 169 7.91 -4.79 4.65
N TYR A 170 7.55 -3.79 5.44
CA TYR A 170 8.21 -2.50 5.43
C TYR A 170 9.40 -2.52 6.36
N HIS A 171 10.48 -1.86 5.96
CA HIS A 171 11.64 -1.69 6.80
C HIS A 171 12.24 -0.30 6.61
N SER A 172 12.31 0.47 7.70
CA SER A 172 13.04 1.73 7.66
C SER A 172 14.55 1.50 7.63
N LEU A 173 15.23 2.13 6.66
CA LEU A 173 16.67 2.03 6.51
C LEU A 173 17.42 2.70 7.66
N PHE A 174 16.89 3.79 8.22
CA PHE A 174 17.52 4.57 9.27
C PHE A 174 16.78 4.52 10.61
N GLU A 175 17.46 4.97 11.66
CA GLU A 175 16.93 5.08 13.02
C GLU A 175 17.26 6.45 13.60
N TRP A 176 16.25 7.19 14.07
CA TRP A 176 16.41 8.59 14.47
C TRP A 176 17.49 8.80 15.55
N PHE A 177 17.48 7.96 16.58
CA PHE A 177 18.31 8.13 17.77
C PHE A 177 19.36 7.04 17.95
N ASN A 178 19.54 6.16 16.96
CA ASN A 178 20.61 5.16 17.01
C ASN A 178 21.99 5.85 16.97
N PRO A 179 22.88 5.60 17.96
CA PRO A 179 24.19 6.24 18.02
C PRO A 179 25.05 6.00 16.78
N LEU A 180 25.03 4.80 16.20
CA LEU A 180 25.80 4.49 15.00
C LEU A 180 25.31 5.30 13.80
N PHE A 181 23.99 5.45 13.64
CA PHE A 181 23.44 6.26 12.56
C PHE A 181 23.80 7.74 12.73
N ARG A 182 23.68 8.27 13.96
CA ARG A 182 24.05 9.66 14.27
C ARG A 182 25.53 9.94 14.03
N ASP A 183 26.40 9.00 14.39
CA ASP A 183 27.84 9.09 14.14
C ASP A 183 28.19 9.04 12.65
N ASP A 184 27.53 8.15 11.91
CA ASP A 184 27.68 8.06 10.46
C ASP A 184 27.18 9.35 9.79
N TYR A 185 26.01 9.86 10.18
CA TYR A 185 25.45 11.13 9.72
C TYR A 185 26.40 12.30 9.99
N ALA A 186 26.94 12.43 11.21
CA ALA A 186 27.90 13.47 11.58
C ALA A 186 29.21 13.38 10.75
N SER A 187 29.59 12.17 10.33
CA SER A 187 30.74 11.95 9.45
C SER A 187 30.45 12.21 7.96
N LYS A 188 29.25 12.67 7.61
CA LYS A 188 28.73 12.74 6.23
C LYS A 188 28.80 11.36 5.54
N PHE A 189 28.37 10.33 6.27
CA PHE A 189 28.26 8.94 5.82
C PHE A 189 29.58 8.25 5.43
N LYS A 190 30.73 8.76 5.91
CA LYS A 190 32.05 8.17 5.64
C LYS A 190 32.36 6.93 6.47
N LYS A 191 31.83 6.85 7.70
CA LYS A 191 32.11 5.75 8.65
C LYS A 191 31.37 4.45 8.31
N GLN A 192 30.13 4.53 7.82
CA GLN A 192 29.31 3.41 7.34
C GLN A 192 29.18 2.24 8.34
N GLN A 193 29.18 2.53 9.65
CA GLN A 193 29.06 1.48 10.67
C GLN A 193 27.63 1.00 10.82
N PHE A 194 26.66 1.92 10.79
CA PHE A 194 25.26 1.61 10.96
C PHE A 194 24.72 0.65 9.89
N PRO A 195 24.87 0.89 8.57
CA PRO A 195 24.38 -0.06 7.56
C PRO A 195 25.04 -1.43 7.69
N LYS A 196 26.34 -1.50 8.06
CA LYS A 196 27.09 -2.76 8.16
C LYS A 196 26.70 -3.61 9.37
N VAL A 197 26.49 -2.98 10.53
CA VAL A 197 26.28 -3.69 11.80
C VAL A 197 24.79 -3.84 12.13
N LYS A 198 23.94 -2.97 11.57
CA LYS A 198 22.53 -2.85 11.95
C LYS A 198 21.59 -3.13 10.78
N THR A 199 21.43 -2.18 9.85
CA THR A 199 20.34 -2.24 8.86
C THR A 199 20.50 -3.38 7.84
N LEU A 200 21.68 -3.57 7.23
CA LEU A 200 21.84 -4.63 6.23
C LEU A 200 21.65 -6.03 6.85
N PRO A 201 22.30 -6.38 7.98
CA PRO A 201 22.07 -7.68 8.60
C PRO A 201 20.61 -7.95 8.96
N GLU A 202 19.85 -6.92 9.39
CA GLU A 202 18.40 -7.03 9.62
C GLU A 202 17.63 -7.32 8.33
N LEU A 203 17.96 -6.64 7.22
CA LEU A 203 17.33 -6.89 5.93
C LEU A 203 17.57 -8.35 5.46
N TYR A 204 18.79 -8.86 5.60
CA TYR A 204 19.08 -10.29 5.34
C TYR A 204 18.27 -11.19 6.29
N GLU A 205 18.19 -10.86 7.58
CA GLU A 205 17.47 -11.65 8.57
C GLU A 205 15.98 -11.76 8.25
N ILE A 206 15.29 -10.64 8.00
CA ILE A 206 13.84 -10.65 7.72
C ILE A 206 13.52 -11.35 6.39
N VAL A 207 14.39 -11.23 5.38
CA VAL A 207 14.20 -11.92 4.10
C VAL A 207 14.35 -13.43 4.27
N ASN A 208 15.38 -13.88 4.98
CA ASN A 208 15.62 -15.31 5.16
C ASN A 208 14.62 -15.97 6.12
N ARG A 209 14.23 -15.29 7.20
CA ARG A 209 13.27 -15.82 8.18
C ARG A 209 11.84 -15.76 7.66
N TYR A 210 11.41 -14.57 7.25
CA TYR A 210 9.99 -14.32 6.99
C TYR A 210 9.63 -14.37 5.53
N GLN A 211 10.57 -14.50 4.60
CA GLN A 211 10.31 -14.66 3.15
C GLN A 211 9.22 -13.70 2.62
N PRO A 212 9.35 -12.38 2.82
CA PRO A 212 8.38 -11.42 2.34
C PRO A 212 8.41 -11.35 0.81
N GLU A 213 7.25 -11.29 0.19
CA GLU A 213 7.09 -11.12 -1.26
C GLU A 213 7.05 -9.64 -1.67
N ILE A 214 6.96 -8.74 -0.69
CA ILE A 214 7.19 -7.31 -0.87
C ILE A 214 8.18 -6.88 0.20
N LEU A 215 9.28 -6.25 -0.21
CA LEU A 215 10.18 -5.56 0.70
C LEU A 215 10.14 -4.07 0.41
N TRP A 216 9.45 -3.34 1.28
CA TRP A 216 9.17 -1.92 1.13
C TRP A 216 10.15 -1.12 2.00
N SER A 217 11.18 -0.53 1.40
CA SER A 217 12.17 0.26 2.15
C SER A 217 11.70 1.71 2.35
N ASP A 218 12.19 2.38 3.38
CA ASP A 218 11.88 3.81 3.58
C ASP A 218 12.88 4.54 4.46
N GLY A 219 12.84 5.88 4.39
CA GLY A 219 13.66 6.73 5.23
C GLY A 219 15.14 6.62 4.85
N ASP A 220 15.54 7.27 3.77
CA ASP A 220 16.95 7.29 3.34
C ASP A 220 17.88 8.02 4.31
N GLY A 221 17.33 8.73 5.32
CA GLY A 221 18.12 9.47 6.31
C GLY A 221 19.00 10.57 5.71
N ASN A 222 18.68 11.04 4.49
CA ASN A 222 19.52 11.85 3.62
C ASN A 222 20.82 11.17 3.12
N ALA A 223 20.95 9.86 3.29
CA ALA A 223 22.10 9.09 2.84
C ALA A 223 21.89 8.53 1.42
N PRO A 224 22.92 8.55 0.56
CA PRO A 224 22.83 7.97 -0.78
C PRO A 224 22.70 6.44 -0.72
N ASP A 225 22.21 5.84 -1.80
CA ASP A 225 22.11 4.38 -2.00
C ASP A 225 23.45 3.64 -1.80
N THR A 226 24.56 4.29 -2.13
CA THR A 226 25.91 3.75 -1.93
C THR A 226 26.28 3.56 -0.45
N TYR A 227 25.79 4.42 0.45
CA TYR A 227 25.98 4.25 1.90
C TYR A 227 25.24 3.00 2.42
N TRP A 228 24.04 2.78 1.89
CA TRP A 228 23.20 1.63 2.25
C TRP A 228 23.66 0.32 1.60
N ASN A 229 24.60 0.36 0.64
CA ASN A 229 24.93 -0.76 -0.25
C ASN A 229 23.67 -1.38 -0.91
N SER A 230 22.74 -0.51 -1.33
CA SER A 230 21.43 -0.94 -1.81
C SER A 230 21.51 -1.84 -3.03
N THR A 231 22.35 -1.51 -4.01
CA THR A 231 22.50 -2.34 -5.22
C THR A 231 23.10 -3.71 -4.90
N GLY A 232 24.04 -3.78 -3.96
CA GLY A 232 24.60 -5.05 -3.48
C GLY A 232 23.55 -5.93 -2.82
N PHE A 233 22.74 -5.36 -1.92
CA PHE A 233 21.64 -6.08 -1.28
C PHE A 233 20.56 -6.53 -2.28
N LEU A 234 20.14 -5.65 -3.20
CA LEU A 234 19.12 -5.98 -4.20
C LEU A 234 19.61 -7.04 -5.20
N ALA A 235 20.89 -7.03 -5.57
CA ALA A 235 21.48 -8.08 -6.38
C ALA A 235 21.42 -9.45 -5.66
N TRP A 236 21.76 -9.50 -4.38
CA TRP A 236 21.56 -10.72 -3.59
C TRP A 236 20.08 -11.12 -3.53
N LEU A 237 19.18 -10.16 -3.26
CA LEU A 237 17.74 -10.39 -3.15
C LEU A 237 17.18 -11.06 -4.41
N TYR A 238 17.61 -10.61 -5.59
CA TYR A 238 17.10 -11.10 -6.87
C TYR A 238 17.81 -12.35 -7.41
N ASN A 239 18.99 -12.69 -6.88
CA ASN A 239 19.77 -13.83 -7.36
C ASN A 239 19.74 -15.05 -6.44
N GLU A 240 19.75 -14.82 -5.11
CA GLU A 240 20.13 -15.83 -4.12
C GLU A 240 19.13 -15.96 -2.97
N SER A 241 18.25 -14.99 -2.77
CA SER A 241 17.28 -15.04 -1.67
C SER A 241 16.19 -16.10 -1.86
N PRO A 242 15.57 -16.62 -0.78
CA PRO A 242 14.47 -17.58 -0.88
C PRO A 242 13.24 -17.05 -1.64
N VAL A 243 13.14 -15.73 -1.82
CA VAL A 243 12.01 -15.04 -2.46
C VAL A 243 12.36 -14.45 -3.83
N GLN A 244 13.54 -14.76 -4.38
CA GLN A 244 14.05 -14.17 -5.63
C GLN A 244 13.05 -14.17 -6.80
N LYS A 245 12.17 -15.18 -6.87
CA LYS A 245 11.18 -15.36 -7.95
C LYS A 245 9.92 -14.52 -7.76
N THR A 246 9.57 -14.14 -6.54
CA THR A 246 8.30 -13.48 -6.23
C THR A 246 8.46 -12.08 -5.69
N VAL A 247 9.60 -11.78 -5.06
CA VAL A 247 9.82 -10.52 -4.35
C VAL A 247 9.77 -9.31 -5.28
N VAL A 248 9.14 -8.25 -4.78
CA VAL A 248 9.17 -6.91 -5.35
C VAL A 248 9.66 -5.91 -4.31
N THR A 249 10.34 -4.87 -4.77
CA THR A 249 10.78 -3.76 -3.91
C THR A 249 10.31 -2.44 -4.48
N ASN A 250 10.04 -1.49 -3.60
CA ASN A 250 9.76 -0.11 -3.99
C ASN A 250 11.04 0.63 -4.40
N ASP A 251 10.96 1.96 -4.51
CA ASP A 251 11.97 2.86 -5.04
C ASP A 251 12.63 3.79 -4.01
N ARG A 252 12.71 3.34 -2.75
CA ARG A 252 13.20 4.16 -1.63
C ARG A 252 14.46 3.58 -1.01
N TRP A 253 15.47 3.34 -1.85
CA TRP A 253 16.71 2.67 -1.48
C TRP A 253 17.88 3.62 -1.23
N GLY A 254 17.60 4.90 -0.99
CA GLY A 254 18.59 5.95 -0.76
C GLY A 254 18.21 7.29 -1.42
N THR A 255 18.90 8.36 -1.03
CA THR A 255 18.66 9.69 -1.59
C THR A 255 18.78 9.66 -3.12
N GLY A 256 17.74 10.13 -3.80
CA GLY A 256 17.73 10.26 -5.27
C GLY A 256 17.26 9.02 -6.04
N THR A 257 16.86 7.95 -5.35
CA THR A 257 16.33 6.70 -5.97
C THR A 257 14.83 6.75 -6.31
N ILE A 258 14.06 7.60 -5.63
CA ILE A 258 12.61 7.74 -5.80
C ILE A 258 12.26 8.06 -7.26
N CYS A 259 11.33 7.29 -7.82
CA CYS A 259 10.87 7.32 -9.21
C CYS A 259 11.96 7.08 -10.25
N LYS A 260 13.07 6.45 -9.86
CA LYS A 260 14.17 6.10 -10.77
C LYS A 260 14.55 4.63 -10.69
N HIS A 261 14.66 4.09 -9.48
CA HIS A 261 15.26 2.76 -9.25
C HIS A 261 14.38 1.93 -8.34
N GLY A 262 14.11 0.66 -8.69
CA GLY A 262 13.25 -0.23 -7.91
C GLY A 262 12.38 -1.15 -8.76
N GLY A 263 11.79 -2.18 -8.16
CA GLY A 263 10.87 -3.09 -8.86
C GLY A 263 9.55 -2.42 -9.24
N PHE A 264 9.09 -1.49 -8.40
CA PHE A 264 7.99 -0.58 -8.69
C PHE A 264 8.26 0.79 -8.07
N PHE A 265 7.59 1.83 -8.57
CA PHE A 265 7.83 3.20 -8.13
C PHE A 265 6.67 3.74 -7.30
N THR A 266 6.97 4.45 -6.21
CA THR A 266 5.97 5.07 -5.32
C THR A 266 5.32 6.33 -5.91
N CYS A 267 5.72 6.77 -7.11
CA CYS A 267 4.90 7.67 -7.94
C CYS A 267 3.76 6.96 -8.68
N TRP A 268 3.84 5.62 -8.82
CA TRP A 268 2.81 4.80 -9.46
C TRP A 268 2.04 3.95 -8.46
N GLU A 269 2.64 3.51 -7.36
CA GLU A 269 1.89 2.97 -6.21
C GLU A 269 1.40 4.12 -5.33
N ASP A 270 0.07 4.29 -5.26
CA ASP A 270 -0.54 5.30 -4.40
C ASP A 270 -0.59 4.78 -2.96
N CYS A 271 0.37 5.22 -2.15
CA CYS A 271 0.45 4.90 -0.74
C CYS A 271 -0.27 5.98 0.07
N MET A 272 -1.33 5.60 0.77
CA MET A 272 -2.21 6.52 1.48
C MET A 272 -2.76 5.88 2.77
N THR A 273 -3.43 6.68 3.59
CA THR A 273 -3.91 6.29 4.91
C THR A 273 -5.43 6.47 4.99
N ILE A 274 -6.14 5.56 5.66
CA ILE A 274 -7.56 5.77 5.96
C ILE A 274 -7.73 6.99 6.88
N ASP A 275 -6.85 7.16 7.87
CA ASP A 275 -6.76 8.40 8.65
C ASP A 275 -6.07 9.49 7.80
N LYS A 276 -6.77 10.59 7.51
CA LYS A 276 -6.31 11.71 6.68
C LYS A 276 -5.07 12.43 7.24
N LYS A 277 -4.68 12.16 8.49
CA LYS A 277 -3.63 12.87 9.22
C LYS A 277 -2.43 12.01 9.61
N SER A 278 -2.55 10.69 9.76
CA SER A 278 -1.47 9.84 10.28
C SER A 278 -1.45 8.42 9.71
N TRP A 279 -0.27 7.80 9.71
CA TRP A 279 -0.10 6.38 9.46
C TRP A 279 -0.30 5.54 10.74
N GLY A 280 0.25 6.00 11.87
CA GLY A 280 0.07 5.38 13.17
C GLY A 280 -1.32 5.63 13.77
N TYR A 281 -1.68 4.85 14.79
CA TYR A 281 -2.92 5.07 15.53
C TYR A 281 -2.86 6.38 16.34
N ARG A 282 -3.95 7.15 16.32
CA ARG A 282 -4.15 8.29 17.21
C ARG A 282 -5.56 8.29 17.81
N ARG A 283 -5.63 8.40 19.14
CA ARG A 283 -6.89 8.35 19.91
C ARG A 283 -7.68 9.66 19.86
N ASP A 284 -7.07 10.73 19.36
CA ASP A 284 -7.68 12.05 19.18
C ASP A 284 -8.37 12.21 17.81
N ALA A 285 -8.40 11.15 16.98
CA ALA A 285 -9.10 11.14 15.70
C ALA A 285 -10.61 11.19 15.85
N GLN A 286 -11.25 12.01 15.02
CA GLN A 286 -12.71 12.06 14.87
C GLN A 286 -13.14 11.33 13.59
N LEU A 287 -14.42 10.97 13.48
CA LEU A 287 -14.95 10.28 12.29
C LEU A 287 -14.63 11.01 10.98
N SER A 288 -14.70 12.35 10.98
CA SER A 288 -14.41 13.20 9.82
C SER A 288 -12.94 13.17 9.38
N ASP A 289 -12.03 12.74 10.26
CA ASP A 289 -10.63 12.55 9.93
C ASP A 289 -10.36 11.26 9.17
N TYR A 290 -11.32 10.35 9.09
CA TYR A 290 -11.19 9.13 8.29
C TYR A 290 -11.77 9.35 6.90
N LEU A 291 -11.16 8.72 5.90
CA LEU A 291 -11.74 8.62 4.56
C LEU A 291 -13.04 7.81 4.63
N THR A 292 -14.04 8.24 3.88
CA THR A 292 -15.23 7.42 3.64
C THR A 292 -14.90 6.29 2.66
N VAL A 293 -15.76 5.27 2.60
CA VAL A 293 -15.57 4.20 1.61
C VAL A 293 -15.67 4.71 0.17
N GLU A 294 -16.50 5.71 -0.10
CA GLU A 294 -16.59 6.36 -1.42
C GLU A 294 -15.26 7.02 -1.81
N GLU A 295 -14.63 7.73 -0.86
CA GLU A 295 -13.30 8.32 -1.06
C GLU A 295 -12.25 7.21 -1.33
N LEU A 296 -12.30 6.09 -0.60
CA LEU A 296 -11.39 4.96 -0.78
C LEU A 296 -11.58 4.25 -2.13
N ILE A 297 -12.82 3.98 -2.54
CA ILE A 297 -13.15 3.37 -3.84
C ILE A 297 -12.74 4.32 -4.97
N GLN A 298 -12.98 5.62 -4.82
CA GLN A 298 -12.50 6.61 -5.78
C GLN A 298 -10.98 6.54 -5.94
N GLN A 299 -10.20 6.56 -4.84
CA GLN A 299 -8.74 6.47 -4.92
C GLN A 299 -8.27 5.17 -5.59
N LEU A 300 -8.94 4.04 -5.32
CA LEU A 300 -8.64 2.76 -5.96
C LEU A 300 -8.86 2.82 -7.47
N VAL A 301 -10.05 3.25 -7.88
CA VAL A 301 -10.46 3.31 -9.29
C VAL A 301 -9.57 4.27 -10.09
N GLU A 302 -9.31 5.47 -9.57
CA GLU A 302 -8.43 6.46 -10.18
C GLU A 302 -7.01 5.91 -10.37
N THR A 303 -6.49 5.23 -9.35
CA THR A 303 -5.13 4.68 -9.35
C THR A 303 -4.99 3.53 -10.35
N VAL A 304 -5.94 2.60 -10.37
CA VAL A 304 -5.91 1.43 -11.27
C VAL A 304 -6.11 1.85 -12.72
N ALA A 305 -7.02 2.81 -13.00
CA ALA A 305 -7.19 3.37 -14.33
C ALA A 305 -5.90 4.05 -14.86
N CYS A 306 -5.08 4.59 -13.97
CA CYS A 306 -3.77 5.18 -14.29
C CYS A 306 -2.61 4.16 -14.28
N GLY A 307 -2.87 2.88 -13.99
CA GLY A 307 -1.86 1.81 -14.07
C GLY A 307 -1.03 1.62 -12.80
N GLY A 308 -1.53 2.14 -11.69
CA GLY A 308 -0.95 2.00 -10.37
C GLY A 308 -1.59 0.89 -9.54
N ASN A 309 -0.97 0.65 -8.38
CA ASN A 309 -1.58 -0.10 -7.28
C ASN A 309 -1.92 0.87 -6.15
N LEU A 310 -3.00 0.62 -5.42
CA LEU A 310 -3.35 1.35 -4.21
C LEU A 310 -2.86 0.55 -2.98
N LEU A 311 -2.09 1.19 -2.11
CA LEU A 311 -1.65 0.63 -0.84
C LEU A 311 -2.26 1.45 0.30
N VAL A 312 -3.31 0.93 0.94
CA VAL A 312 -4.09 1.62 1.98
C VAL A 312 -3.60 1.25 3.36
N ASN A 313 -3.21 2.25 4.15
CA ASN A 313 -2.70 2.05 5.50
C ASN A 313 -3.80 2.06 6.58
N ILE A 314 -3.64 1.15 7.55
CA ILE A 314 -4.30 1.16 8.85
C ILE A 314 -3.29 1.33 9.99
N GLY A 315 -3.73 1.91 11.10
CA GLY A 315 -2.93 2.08 12.32
C GLY A 315 -3.56 1.33 13.50
N PRO A 316 -3.07 0.12 13.84
CA PRO A 316 -3.55 -0.63 15.01
C PRO A 316 -3.15 0.05 16.34
N THR A 317 -3.95 -0.20 17.37
CA THR A 317 -3.73 0.28 18.75
C THR A 317 -2.57 -0.47 19.41
N HIS A 318 -1.96 0.08 20.46
CA HIS A 318 -0.82 -0.56 21.14
C HIS A 318 -1.14 -1.92 21.77
N ASP A 319 -2.41 -2.16 22.12
CA ASP A 319 -2.91 -3.43 22.65
C ASP A 319 -3.22 -4.44 21.53
N GLY A 320 -3.07 -4.07 20.25
CA GLY A 320 -3.13 -5.01 19.13
C GLY A 320 -4.47 -5.12 18.40
N ARG A 321 -5.43 -4.24 18.70
CA ARG A 321 -6.70 -4.18 17.97
C ARG A 321 -6.57 -3.35 16.69
N ILE A 322 -7.32 -3.72 15.67
CA ILE A 322 -7.61 -2.82 14.55
C ILE A 322 -8.82 -1.98 14.99
N PRO A 323 -8.72 -0.64 15.05
CA PRO A 323 -9.89 0.20 15.33
C PRO A 323 -11.09 -0.15 14.43
N ILE A 324 -12.29 -0.22 15.01
CA ILE A 324 -13.52 -0.63 14.31
C ILE A 324 -13.80 0.18 13.05
N VAL A 325 -13.45 1.48 13.03
CA VAL A 325 -13.59 2.31 11.82
C VAL A 325 -12.72 1.80 10.66
N PHE A 326 -11.52 1.29 10.93
CA PHE A 326 -10.70 0.67 9.90
C PHE A 326 -11.27 -0.66 9.46
N GLU A 327 -11.71 -1.52 10.39
CA GLU A 327 -12.38 -2.78 10.04
C GLU A 327 -13.60 -2.56 9.14
N GLU A 328 -14.45 -1.59 9.49
CA GLU A 328 -15.63 -1.23 8.72
C GLU A 328 -15.25 -0.80 7.29
N ARG A 329 -14.29 0.13 7.15
CA ARG A 329 -13.84 0.61 5.83
C ARG A 329 -13.24 -0.51 4.98
N LEU A 330 -12.40 -1.36 5.58
CA LEU A 330 -11.82 -2.51 4.91
C LEU A 330 -12.91 -3.47 4.43
N LYS A 331 -13.86 -3.85 5.29
CA LYS A 331 -14.96 -4.74 4.94
C LYS A 331 -15.89 -4.15 3.87
N GLN A 332 -16.13 -2.84 3.89
CA GLN A 332 -16.89 -2.15 2.85
C GLN A 332 -16.16 -2.19 1.50
N MET A 333 -14.85 -1.92 1.48
CA MET A 333 -14.03 -2.09 0.27
C MET A 333 -14.10 -3.52 -0.27
N GLY A 334 -13.98 -4.51 0.61
CA GLY A 334 -14.06 -5.92 0.25
C GLY A 334 -15.42 -6.33 -0.31
N THR A 335 -16.50 -5.81 0.27
CA THR A 335 -17.86 -6.01 -0.24
C THR A 335 -18.00 -5.48 -1.67
N TRP A 336 -17.45 -4.30 -1.94
CA TRP A 336 -17.46 -3.72 -3.28
C TRP A 336 -16.58 -4.50 -4.27
N LEU A 337 -15.39 -4.92 -3.85
CA LEU A 337 -14.44 -5.71 -4.64
C LEU A 337 -14.91 -7.14 -4.92
N ALA A 338 -15.71 -7.73 -4.03
CA ALA A 338 -16.29 -9.05 -4.28
C ALA A 338 -17.22 -9.03 -5.51
N LEU A 339 -17.89 -7.90 -5.75
CA LEU A 339 -18.76 -7.70 -6.91
C LEU A 339 -17.99 -7.16 -8.13
N ASN A 340 -17.25 -6.06 -7.96
CA ASN A 340 -16.64 -5.31 -9.06
C ASN A 340 -15.17 -5.68 -9.31
N GLY A 341 -14.62 -6.67 -8.61
CA GLY A 341 -13.20 -6.99 -8.62
C GLY A 341 -12.66 -7.39 -10.00
N GLU A 342 -13.49 -7.90 -10.91
CA GLU A 342 -13.07 -8.20 -12.29
C GLU A 342 -12.68 -6.95 -13.11
N ALA A 343 -13.18 -5.78 -12.71
CA ALA A 343 -12.85 -4.49 -13.29
C ALA A 343 -11.63 -3.84 -12.64
N ILE A 344 -11.04 -4.48 -11.64
CA ILE A 344 -9.86 -3.99 -10.91
C ILE A 344 -8.70 -4.95 -11.09
N PHE A 345 -8.84 -6.20 -10.66
CA PHE A 345 -7.76 -7.16 -10.66
C PHE A 345 -7.40 -7.60 -12.07
N SER A 346 -6.11 -7.73 -12.35
CA SER A 346 -5.60 -8.12 -13.68
C SER A 346 -6.05 -7.22 -14.84
N THR A 347 -6.44 -5.97 -14.57
CA THR A 347 -6.72 -4.98 -15.61
C THR A 347 -5.50 -4.10 -15.90
N THR A 348 -5.51 -3.45 -17.06
CA THR A 348 -4.52 -2.47 -17.48
C THR A 348 -5.20 -1.12 -17.77
N PRO A 349 -4.45 -0.01 -17.79
CA PRO A 349 -4.95 1.25 -18.31
C PRO A 349 -5.51 1.08 -19.71
N TRP A 350 -6.64 1.71 -19.96
CA TRP A 350 -7.16 1.86 -21.31
C TRP A 350 -6.57 3.11 -21.98
N ARG A 351 -6.84 3.29 -23.29
CA ARG A 351 -6.34 4.46 -24.04
C ARG A 351 -6.78 5.81 -23.46
N ALA A 352 -7.94 5.83 -22.81
CA ALA A 352 -8.45 6.95 -22.05
C ALA A 352 -8.65 6.48 -20.61
N GLN A 353 -8.12 7.22 -19.63
CA GLN A 353 -8.21 6.82 -18.23
C GLN A 353 -9.55 7.22 -17.61
N ASN A 354 -10.08 8.39 -17.98
CA ASN A 354 -11.37 8.91 -17.56
C ASN A 354 -12.23 9.30 -18.76
N ASP A 355 -13.53 9.46 -18.52
CA ASP A 355 -14.45 9.87 -19.57
C ASP A 355 -14.42 11.37 -19.87
N SER A 356 -14.63 11.73 -21.14
CA SER A 356 -14.63 13.12 -21.59
C SER A 356 -15.95 13.86 -21.39
N ILE A 357 -17.05 13.15 -21.13
CA ILE A 357 -18.40 13.74 -20.97
C ILE A 357 -18.81 13.66 -19.50
N THR A 358 -18.80 12.46 -18.91
CA THR A 358 -19.30 12.28 -17.55
C THR A 358 -18.15 12.26 -16.54
N SER A 359 -18.10 13.29 -15.69
CA SER A 359 -17.15 13.35 -14.58
C SER A 359 -17.36 12.20 -13.59
N GLY A 360 -16.26 11.65 -13.09
CA GLY A 360 -16.30 10.52 -12.16
C GLY A 360 -16.53 9.16 -12.82
N VAL A 361 -16.33 9.06 -14.14
CA VAL A 361 -16.25 7.79 -14.86
C VAL A 361 -14.79 7.50 -15.23
N TRP A 362 -14.34 6.30 -14.89
CA TRP A 362 -12.98 5.83 -15.10
C TRP A 362 -12.98 4.50 -15.84
N TYR A 363 -11.94 4.29 -16.64
CA TYR A 363 -11.84 3.11 -17.50
C TYR A 363 -10.69 2.20 -17.06
N THR A 364 -11.01 0.92 -16.97
CA THR A 364 -10.02 -0.16 -16.88
C THR A 364 -10.27 -1.14 -18.00
N PHE A 365 -9.22 -1.80 -18.46
CA PHE A 365 -9.30 -2.70 -19.60
C PHE A 365 -8.73 -4.08 -19.26
N LYS A 366 -9.38 -5.14 -19.74
CA LYS A 366 -8.93 -6.52 -19.55
C LYS A 366 -8.53 -7.12 -20.90
N PRO A 367 -7.24 -7.03 -21.30
CA PRO A 367 -6.82 -7.33 -22.66
C PRO A 367 -7.12 -8.75 -23.13
N LYS A 368 -6.95 -9.74 -22.25
CA LYS A 368 -7.15 -11.16 -22.59
C LYS A 368 -8.58 -11.48 -23.03
N GLU A 369 -9.55 -10.76 -22.47
CA GLU A 369 -10.98 -10.97 -22.73
C GLU A 369 -11.55 -9.88 -23.67
N ASN A 370 -10.73 -8.88 -24.02
CA ASN A 370 -11.14 -7.69 -24.77
C ASN A 370 -12.38 -6.99 -24.16
N ILE A 371 -12.35 -6.81 -22.84
CA ILE A 371 -13.43 -6.18 -22.08
C ILE A 371 -12.98 -4.82 -21.56
N LEU A 372 -13.79 -3.80 -21.83
CA LEU A 372 -13.67 -2.48 -21.24
C LEU A 372 -14.63 -2.38 -20.05
N TYR A 373 -14.15 -1.87 -18.93
CA TYR A 373 -14.99 -1.54 -17.80
C TYR A 373 -15.10 -0.03 -17.65
N ALA A 374 -16.32 0.49 -17.53
CA ALA A 374 -16.57 1.88 -17.15
C ALA A 374 -17.07 1.91 -15.71
N ILE A 375 -16.24 2.40 -14.80
CA ILE A 375 -16.54 2.49 -13.37
C ILE A 375 -16.98 3.92 -13.07
N PHE A 376 -18.20 4.08 -12.59
CA PHE A 376 -18.81 5.39 -12.33
C PHE A 376 -19.12 5.58 -10.84
N LEU A 377 -18.67 6.71 -10.30
CA LEU A 377 -18.69 7.02 -8.87
C LEU A 377 -20.01 7.65 -8.40
N LYS A 378 -20.91 7.98 -9.33
CA LYS A 378 -22.22 8.58 -9.04
C LYS A 378 -23.29 7.98 -9.93
N TRP A 379 -24.38 7.50 -9.32
CA TRP A 379 -25.51 6.99 -10.09
C TRP A 379 -26.15 8.10 -10.93
N PRO A 380 -26.45 7.86 -12.22
CA PRO A 380 -27.06 8.87 -13.08
C PRO A 380 -28.53 9.11 -12.68
N SER A 381 -28.81 10.25 -12.03
CA SER A 381 -30.17 10.63 -11.63
C SER A 381 -31.10 10.91 -12.81
N SER A 382 -30.55 11.18 -13.99
CA SER A 382 -31.30 11.31 -15.26
C SER A 382 -31.81 9.97 -15.81
N GLY A 383 -31.39 8.84 -15.24
CA GLY A 383 -31.67 7.50 -15.79
C GLY A 383 -30.78 7.10 -16.97
N THR A 384 -29.84 7.95 -17.39
CA THR A 384 -28.92 7.68 -18.49
C THR A 384 -27.48 8.09 -18.16
N LEU A 385 -26.51 7.29 -18.60
CA LEU A 385 -25.08 7.56 -18.48
C LEU A 385 -24.48 7.80 -19.85
N SER A 386 -23.91 8.99 -20.06
CA SER A 386 -23.21 9.33 -21.31
C SER A 386 -21.73 9.01 -21.19
N LEU A 387 -21.21 8.18 -22.09
CA LEU A 387 -19.80 7.84 -22.19
C LEU A 387 -19.25 8.47 -23.45
N GLY A 388 -18.30 9.38 -23.30
CA GLY A 388 -17.63 10.04 -24.41
C GLY A 388 -16.64 9.16 -25.14
N GLU A 389 -15.84 8.35 -24.46
CA GLU A 389 -14.67 7.68 -25.05
C GLU A 389 -14.91 6.37 -25.85
N PRO A 390 -15.83 5.47 -25.43
CA PRO A 390 -16.06 4.21 -26.13
C PRO A 390 -16.70 4.39 -27.49
N LYS A 391 -16.24 3.65 -28.49
CA LYS A 391 -16.90 3.56 -29.79
C LYS A 391 -17.67 2.24 -29.88
N ALA A 392 -18.98 2.34 -29.70
CA ALA A 392 -19.87 1.19 -29.80
C ALA A 392 -20.11 0.79 -31.26
N VAL A 393 -20.23 -0.51 -31.50
CA VAL A 393 -20.49 -1.12 -32.81
C VAL A 393 -21.92 -1.68 -32.81
N LEU A 394 -22.77 -1.11 -33.64
CA LEU A 394 -24.19 -1.50 -33.75
C LEU A 394 -24.33 -3.00 -34.03
N GLY A 395 -25.20 -3.67 -33.26
CA GLY A 395 -25.44 -5.11 -33.36
C GLY A 395 -24.34 -6.01 -32.76
N LYS A 396 -23.20 -5.45 -32.30
CA LYS A 396 -22.10 -6.22 -31.69
C LYS A 396 -21.81 -5.83 -30.26
N THR A 397 -21.85 -4.54 -29.92
CA THR A 397 -21.55 -4.06 -28.57
C THR A 397 -22.63 -4.53 -27.60
N LYS A 398 -22.18 -5.15 -26.51
CA LYS A 398 -23.04 -5.50 -25.37
C LYS A 398 -22.59 -4.70 -24.16
N VAL A 399 -23.57 -4.17 -23.44
CA VAL A 399 -23.37 -3.41 -22.20
C VAL A 399 -24.11 -4.13 -21.10
N LYS A 400 -23.41 -4.40 -19.99
CA LYS A 400 -23.97 -5.04 -18.80
C LYS A 400 -23.57 -4.24 -17.57
N LEU A 401 -24.48 -4.06 -16.63
CA LEU A 401 -24.14 -3.58 -15.29
C LEU A 401 -23.73 -4.78 -14.44
N ILE A 402 -22.55 -4.74 -13.82
CA ILE A 402 -22.10 -5.81 -12.92
C ILE A 402 -23.09 -5.93 -11.75
N GLY A 403 -23.52 -7.16 -11.46
CA GLY A 403 -24.57 -7.44 -10.47
C GLY A 403 -26.01 -7.28 -10.98
N TYR A 404 -26.20 -6.98 -12.27
CA TYR A 404 -27.50 -6.98 -12.94
C TYR A 404 -27.54 -8.07 -14.01
N GLU A 405 -28.65 -8.81 -14.09
CA GLU A 405 -28.74 -10.00 -14.95
C GLU A 405 -28.89 -9.64 -16.44
N GLU A 406 -29.65 -8.59 -16.73
CA GLU A 406 -30.00 -8.22 -18.11
C GLU A 406 -28.94 -7.32 -18.76
N SER A 407 -28.94 -7.31 -20.09
CA SER A 407 -28.15 -6.33 -20.85
C SER A 407 -28.84 -4.97 -20.84
N LEU A 408 -28.05 -3.90 -20.77
CA LEU A 408 -28.57 -2.54 -20.77
C LEU A 408 -28.75 -2.01 -22.20
N PRO A 409 -29.87 -1.33 -22.50
CA PRO A 409 -30.03 -0.67 -23.78
C PRO A 409 -29.11 0.54 -23.86
N TRP A 410 -28.61 0.81 -25.06
CA TRP A 410 -27.71 1.91 -25.35
C TRP A 410 -27.92 2.44 -26.76
N ILE A 411 -27.53 3.69 -27.00
CA ILE A 411 -27.50 4.32 -28.32
C ILE A 411 -26.11 4.87 -28.63
N SER A 412 -25.72 4.85 -29.91
CA SER A 412 -24.48 5.50 -30.35
C SER A 412 -24.66 7.02 -30.40
N MET A 413 -23.62 7.77 -30.02
CA MET A 413 -23.61 9.24 -30.10
C MET A 413 -22.87 9.78 -31.34
N GLY A 414 -22.58 8.93 -32.33
CA GLY A 414 -21.93 9.30 -33.59
C GLY A 414 -20.69 8.47 -33.86
N GLU A 415 -19.59 9.13 -34.24
CA GLU A 415 -18.31 8.44 -34.52
C GLU A 415 -17.61 7.90 -33.26
N LYS A 416 -17.90 8.51 -32.11
CA LYS A 416 -17.37 8.23 -30.78
C LYS A 416 -18.48 8.48 -29.75
N GLY A 417 -18.48 7.71 -28.68
CA GLY A 417 -19.38 7.87 -27.54
C GLY A 417 -20.67 7.08 -27.66
N MET A 418 -21.28 6.84 -26.50
CA MET A 418 -22.53 6.11 -26.35
C MET A 418 -23.30 6.59 -25.13
N MET A 419 -24.62 6.47 -25.18
CA MET A 419 -25.49 6.73 -24.04
C MET A 419 -26.13 5.41 -23.61
N VAL A 420 -25.96 5.05 -22.33
CA VAL A 420 -26.46 3.81 -21.74
C VAL A 420 -27.63 4.14 -20.82
N ALA A 421 -28.75 3.43 -20.94
CA ALA A 421 -29.84 3.58 -19.99
C ALA A 421 -29.50 2.84 -18.69
N ALA A 422 -29.56 3.53 -17.56
CA ALA A 422 -29.42 2.91 -16.26
C ALA A 422 -30.75 2.20 -15.88
N PRO A 423 -30.69 0.99 -15.31
CA PRO A 423 -31.89 0.27 -14.91
C PRO A 423 -32.60 1.00 -13.76
N LEU A 424 -33.94 1.00 -13.78
CA LEU A 424 -34.73 1.49 -12.65
C LEU A 424 -34.83 0.38 -11.61
N LEU A 425 -34.01 0.46 -10.56
CA LEU A 425 -33.94 -0.54 -9.51
C LEU A 425 -34.56 -0.01 -8.21
N PRO A 426 -35.37 -0.80 -7.48
CA PRO A 426 -35.70 -0.48 -6.11
C PRO A 426 -34.44 -0.61 -5.23
N PHE A 427 -34.41 0.09 -4.08
CA PHE A 427 -33.24 0.17 -3.20
C PHE A 427 -32.63 -1.21 -2.87
N ASN A 428 -33.47 -2.21 -2.60
CA ASN A 428 -33.05 -3.59 -2.26
C ASN A 428 -32.51 -4.41 -3.45
N LYS A 429 -32.56 -3.88 -4.66
CA LYS A 429 -32.05 -4.50 -5.89
C LYS A 429 -30.83 -3.77 -6.46
N TYR A 430 -30.38 -2.68 -5.83
CA TYR A 430 -29.12 -2.06 -6.22
C TYR A 430 -27.96 -3.04 -5.99
N PRO A 431 -27.09 -3.26 -7.00
CA PRO A 431 -26.03 -4.25 -6.88
C PRO A 431 -24.96 -3.83 -5.86
N CYS A 432 -24.75 -2.52 -5.69
CA CYS A 432 -23.87 -1.93 -4.69
C CYS A 432 -24.25 -0.45 -4.44
N GLN A 433 -23.66 0.16 -3.41
CA GLN A 433 -24.07 1.48 -2.89
C GLN A 433 -23.14 2.64 -3.25
N TRP A 434 -21.85 2.36 -3.49
CA TRP A 434 -20.81 3.42 -3.49
C TRP A 434 -20.28 3.80 -4.86
N ALA A 435 -20.14 2.82 -5.76
CA ALA A 435 -19.74 3.00 -7.15
C ALA A 435 -20.21 1.80 -7.95
N TRP A 436 -20.39 1.96 -9.26
CA TRP A 436 -20.97 0.94 -10.12
C TRP A 436 -20.11 0.75 -11.36
N THR A 437 -20.25 -0.42 -12.00
CA THR A 437 -19.39 -0.80 -13.12
C THR A 437 -20.20 -1.32 -14.29
N LEU A 438 -20.01 -0.71 -15.45
CA LEU A 438 -20.43 -1.26 -16.72
C LEU A 438 -19.33 -2.14 -17.30
N GLN A 439 -19.72 -3.32 -17.75
CA GLN A 439 -18.92 -4.20 -18.59
C GLN A 439 -19.32 -3.98 -20.05
N LEU A 440 -18.37 -3.57 -20.88
CA LEU A 440 -18.54 -3.29 -22.29
C LEU A 440 -17.70 -4.26 -23.11
N THR A 441 -18.35 -4.96 -24.04
CA THR A 441 -17.69 -5.88 -24.97
C THR A 441 -17.88 -5.40 -26.40
N ASN A 442 -16.93 -5.74 -27.29
CA ASN A 442 -16.94 -5.31 -28.68
C ASN A 442 -17.02 -3.78 -28.83
N VAL A 443 -16.33 -3.04 -27.97
CA VAL A 443 -16.15 -1.60 -28.09
C VAL A 443 -14.76 -1.31 -28.63
N GLN A 444 -14.69 -0.36 -29.57
CA GLN A 444 -13.43 0.12 -30.11
C GLN A 444 -12.90 1.30 -29.33
#